data_AF-A0A3A4VXD9-F1
#
_entry.id   AF-A0A3A4VXD9-F1
#
_cell.length_a   1.000
_cell.length_b   1.000
_cell.length_c   1.000
_cell.angle_alpha   90.00
_cell.angle_beta   90.00
_cell.angle_gamma   90.00
#
_symmetry.space_group_name_H-M   'P 1'
#
loop_
_entity.id
_entity.type
_entity.pdbx_description
1 polymer ?
#
loop_
_entity_poly.entity_id
_entity_poly.type
_entity_poly.pdbx_seq_one_letter_code
_entity_poly.pdbx_strand_id
1 'polypeptide(L)'
;MLSNLLFFPVALWGLWRLPRFAVITRFERLAWTGFFLGVLLTSLGSAYYHWQPDNLRLVWDRLPITLSFICLFSAVLAERMSTRLAAWSLLPMLVYAAGSVTYWYVSETWGRSDLRPYILVQLLPLLLIPLLLLLYSPRYSHGWALLLGAGWYVLAKLFEALDGWVYQLGGVVSGHTLKHLLAAMAAAQIAWMLSRRKMYRAA
;
A
#
# COMPACT_ATOMS: atom_id res chain seq x y z
N MET A 1 -9.78 -11.48 -11.89
CA MET A 1 -9.19 -12.75 -11.38
C MET A 1 -9.57 -12.94 -9.93
N LEU A 2 -9.77 -14.19 -9.48
CA LEU A 2 -10.14 -14.51 -8.09
C LEU A 2 -9.06 -14.07 -7.07
N SER A 3 -7.80 -13.99 -7.49
CA SER A 3 -6.66 -13.61 -6.64
C SER A 3 -6.77 -12.20 -6.03
N ASN A 4 -7.59 -11.32 -6.61
CA ASN A 4 -7.85 -9.97 -6.07
C ASN A 4 -8.62 -10.01 -4.75
N LEU A 5 -9.34 -11.10 -4.49
CA LEU A 5 -10.09 -11.28 -3.25
C LEU A 5 -9.17 -11.49 -2.04
N LEU A 6 -7.88 -11.79 -2.24
CA LEU A 6 -6.92 -12.00 -1.15
C LEU A 6 -6.71 -10.73 -0.30
N PHE A 7 -6.84 -9.54 -0.91
CA PHE A 7 -6.75 -8.26 -0.21
C PHE A 7 -7.96 -7.99 0.69
N PHE A 8 -9.14 -8.46 0.29
CA PHE A 8 -10.42 -8.15 0.94
C PHE A 8 -10.49 -8.58 2.42
N PRO A 9 -10.23 -9.85 2.80
CA PRO A 9 -10.34 -10.28 4.19
C PRO A 9 -9.28 -9.60 5.08
N VAL A 10 -8.09 -9.35 4.55
CA VAL A 10 -7.01 -8.66 5.26
C VAL A 10 -7.41 -7.22 5.59
N ALA A 11 -7.91 -6.48 4.60
CA ALA A 11 -8.35 -5.11 4.78
C ALA A 11 -9.54 -5.00 5.73
N LEU A 12 -10.54 -5.88 5.57
CA LEU A 12 -11.71 -5.91 6.45
C LEU A 12 -11.33 -6.23 7.90
N TRP A 13 -10.45 -7.21 8.10
CA TRP A 13 -9.93 -7.54 9.43
C TRP A 13 -9.14 -6.38 10.04
N GLY A 14 -8.30 -5.73 9.25
CA GLY A 14 -7.56 -4.53 9.65
C GLY A 14 -8.47 -3.40 10.12
N LEU A 15 -9.50 -3.06 9.34
CA LEU A 15 -10.50 -2.04 9.69
C LEU A 15 -11.28 -2.40 10.95
N TRP A 16 -11.74 -3.65 11.05
CA TRP A 16 -12.51 -4.13 12.21
C TRP A 16 -11.69 -4.14 13.51
N ARG A 17 -10.40 -4.46 13.42
CA ARG A 17 -9.50 -4.52 14.58
C ARG A 17 -8.82 -3.21 14.90
N LEU A 18 -8.81 -2.23 13.99
CA LEU A 18 -8.17 -0.92 14.17
C LEU A 18 -8.52 -0.22 15.50
N PRO A 19 -9.78 -0.24 15.99
CA PRO A 19 -10.12 0.33 17.30
C PRO A 19 -9.34 -0.27 18.47
N ARG A 20 -8.91 -1.54 18.35
CA ARG A 20 -8.18 -2.29 19.38
C ARG A 20 -6.67 -2.22 19.23
N PHE A 21 -6.15 -1.71 18.13
CA PHE A 21 -4.71 -1.55 17.94
C PHE A 21 -4.17 -0.42 18.82
N ALA A 22 -2.91 -0.55 19.25
CA ALA A 22 -2.22 0.48 20.01
C ALA A 22 -1.94 1.70 19.10
N VAL A 23 -2.90 2.63 19.04
CA VAL A 23 -2.89 3.87 18.25
C VAL A 23 -3.15 5.02 19.21
N ILE A 24 -2.23 5.99 19.25
CA ILE A 24 -2.27 7.03 20.29
C ILE A 24 -3.03 8.25 19.80
N THR A 25 -2.84 8.64 18.55
CA THR A 25 -3.41 9.89 18.02
C THR A 25 -4.60 9.64 17.10
N ARG A 26 -5.53 10.60 17.04
CA ARG A 26 -6.65 10.56 16.07
C ARG A 26 -6.13 10.52 14.63
N PHE A 27 -5.01 11.18 14.37
CA PHE A 27 -4.40 11.21 13.05
C PHE A 27 -3.79 9.86 12.65
N GLU A 28 -3.05 9.19 13.54
CA GLU A 28 -2.56 7.82 13.26
C GLU A 28 -3.73 6.89 12.94
N ARG A 29 -4.85 7.01 13.67
CA ARG A 29 -6.06 6.22 13.38
C ARG A 29 -6.61 6.53 11.99
N LEU A 30 -6.71 7.81 11.62
CA LEU A 30 -7.16 8.23 10.31
C LEU A 30 -6.26 7.66 9.19
N ALA A 31 -4.94 7.78 9.34
CA ALA A 31 -3.98 7.30 8.35
C ALA A 31 -4.03 5.77 8.21
N TRP A 32 -4.08 5.02 9.31
CA TRP A 32 -4.24 3.56 9.25
C TRP A 32 -5.61 3.13 8.68
N THR A 33 -6.69 3.85 8.98
CA THR A 33 -7.99 3.64 8.33
C THR A 33 -7.88 3.86 6.82
N GLY A 34 -7.26 4.97 6.40
CA GLY A 34 -7.04 5.27 4.99
C GLY A 34 -6.23 4.20 4.27
N PHE A 35 -5.19 3.65 4.92
CA PHE A 35 -4.42 2.53 4.40
C PHE A 35 -5.31 1.30 4.16
N PHE A 36 -6.03 0.82 5.17
CA PHE A 36 -6.86 -0.38 4.99
C PHE A 36 -8.06 -0.16 4.06
N LEU A 37 -8.67 1.03 4.06
CA LEU A 37 -9.70 1.38 3.09
C LEU A 37 -9.14 1.38 1.67
N GLY A 38 -7.95 1.93 1.47
CA GLY A 38 -7.27 1.88 0.18
C GLY A 38 -7.01 0.44 -0.28
N VAL A 39 -6.52 -0.45 0.60
CA VAL A 39 -6.31 -1.87 0.27
C VAL A 39 -7.63 -2.57 -0.06
N LEU A 40 -8.71 -2.28 0.67
CA LEU A 40 -10.05 -2.79 0.38
C LEU A 40 -10.53 -2.33 -1.01
N LEU A 41 -10.39 -1.04 -1.29
CA LEU A 41 -10.76 -0.45 -2.57
C LEU A 41 -9.88 -0.94 -3.72
N THR A 42 -8.61 -1.26 -3.49
CA THR A 42 -7.75 -1.95 -4.47
C THR A 42 -8.32 -3.31 -4.83
N SER A 43 -8.80 -4.09 -3.86
CA SER A 43 -9.46 -5.37 -4.13
C SER A 43 -10.64 -5.21 -5.08
N LEU A 44 -11.50 -4.23 -4.80
CA LEU A 44 -12.71 -3.95 -5.57
C LEU A 44 -12.39 -3.36 -6.95
N GLY A 45 -11.49 -2.37 -7.02
CA GLY A 45 -11.05 -1.74 -8.25
C GLY A 45 -10.36 -2.72 -9.18
N SER A 46 -9.51 -3.59 -8.63
CA SER A 46 -8.85 -4.66 -9.39
C SER A 46 -9.85 -5.67 -9.92
N ALA A 47 -10.84 -6.08 -9.11
CA ALA A 47 -11.92 -6.95 -9.57
C ALA A 47 -12.73 -6.30 -10.71
N TYR A 48 -13.04 -5.01 -10.58
CA TYR A 48 -13.78 -4.24 -11.59
C TYR A 48 -13.01 -4.10 -12.91
N TYR A 49 -11.71 -3.84 -12.86
CA TYR A 49 -10.85 -3.83 -14.04
C TYR A 49 -10.79 -5.20 -14.72
N HIS A 50 -10.56 -6.28 -13.96
CA HIS A 50 -10.47 -7.62 -14.54
C HIS A 50 -11.79 -8.19 -15.04
N TRP A 51 -12.93 -7.62 -14.63
CA TRP A 51 -14.24 -7.99 -15.17
C TRP A 51 -14.36 -7.59 -16.65
N GLN A 52 -13.85 -6.43 -17.03
CA GLN A 52 -13.80 -5.97 -18.41
C GLN A 52 -12.63 -4.99 -18.56
N PRO A 53 -11.46 -5.47 -19.00
CA PRO A 53 -10.25 -4.67 -19.02
C PRO A 53 -10.35 -3.47 -19.97
N ASP A 54 -10.22 -2.27 -19.41
CA ASP A 54 -10.05 -1.02 -20.15
C ASP A 54 -9.28 0.01 -19.30
N ASN A 55 -8.77 1.07 -19.95
CA ASN A 55 -7.93 2.08 -19.31
C ASN A 55 -8.68 2.90 -18.25
N LEU A 56 -9.98 3.14 -18.44
CA LEU A 56 -10.79 3.88 -17.48
C LEU A 56 -11.00 3.05 -16.21
N ARG A 57 -11.22 1.73 -16.33
CA ARG A 57 -11.33 0.84 -15.17
C ARG A 57 -10.01 0.63 -14.46
N LEU A 58 -8.91 0.67 -15.19
CA LEU A 58 -7.56 0.60 -14.61
C LEU A 58 -7.26 1.81 -13.70
N VAL A 59 -7.91 2.96 -13.91
CA VAL A 59 -7.85 4.09 -12.96
C VAL A 59 -8.37 3.67 -11.59
N TRP A 60 -9.48 2.93 -11.55
CA TRP A 60 -10.10 2.47 -10.30
C TRP A 60 -9.29 1.37 -9.60
N ASP A 61 -8.42 0.66 -10.30
CA ASP A 61 -7.43 -0.24 -9.71
C ASP A 61 -6.24 0.55 -9.13
N ARG A 62 -5.71 1.52 -9.88
CA ARG A 62 -4.49 2.25 -9.52
C ARG A 62 -4.67 3.32 -8.46
N LEU A 63 -5.80 4.02 -8.46
CA LEU A 63 -6.07 5.11 -7.53
C LEU A 63 -6.08 4.63 -6.06
N PRO A 64 -6.81 3.56 -5.68
CA PRO A 64 -6.76 3.06 -4.31
C PRO A 64 -5.36 2.61 -3.87
N ILE A 65 -4.54 2.09 -4.80
CA ILE A 65 -3.16 1.69 -4.49
C ILE A 65 -2.34 2.91 -4.06
N THR A 66 -2.36 4.00 -4.85
CA THR A 66 -1.56 5.19 -4.51
C THR A 66 -2.02 5.83 -3.19
N LEU A 67 -3.33 5.90 -2.96
CA LEU A 67 -3.89 6.40 -1.71
C LEU A 67 -3.48 5.54 -0.50
N SER A 68 -3.44 4.21 -0.67
CA SER A 68 -2.96 3.29 0.38
C SER A 68 -1.52 3.57 0.75
N PHE A 69 -0.65 3.74 -0.24
CA PHE A 69 0.77 4.02 -0.03
C PHE A 69 1.00 5.35 0.69
N ILE A 70 0.27 6.40 0.32
CA ILE A 70 0.35 7.69 1.00
C ILE A 70 -0.14 7.59 2.45
N CYS A 71 -1.25 6.89 2.69
CA CYS A 71 -1.78 6.70 4.04
C CYS A 71 -0.83 5.89 4.92
N LEU A 72 -0.23 4.81 4.38
CA LEU A 72 0.81 4.03 5.05
C LEU A 72 2.00 4.90 5.42
N PHE A 73 2.54 5.64 4.45
CA PHE A 73 3.70 6.50 4.68
C PHE A 73 3.40 7.59 5.72
N SER A 74 2.24 8.23 5.63
CA SER A 74 1.80 9.26 6.58
C SER A 74 1.61 8.71 7.99
N ALA A 75 1.11 7.49 8.13
CA ALA A 75 1.04 6.81 9.42
C ALA A 75 2.45 6.60 10.00
N VAL A 76 3.39 6.05 9.23
CA VAL A 76 4.78 5.86 9.69
C VAL A 76 5.46 7.20 10.03
N LEU A 77 5.23 8.24 9.22
CA LEU A 77 5.77 9.58 9.46
C LEU A 77 5.27 10.17 10.80
N ALA A 78 4.00 9.96 11.13
CA ALA A 78 3.42 10.37 12.40
C ALA A 78 4.01 9.58 13.59
N GLU A 79 4.32 8.30 13.38
CA GLU A 79 4.86 7.41 14.42
C GLU A 79 6.36 7.58 14.66
N ARG A 80 7.11 8.03 13.65
CA ARG A 80 8.57 8.15 13.72
C ARG A 80 9.04 9.58 13.98
N MET A 81 8.37 10.56 13.40
CA MET A 81 8.90 11.91 13.36
C MET A 81 7.96 12.94 13.99
N SER A 82 6.77 13.14 13.42
CA SER A 82 5.83 14.12 13.95
C SER A 82 4.44 13.93 13.38
N THR A 83 3.45 13.80 14.27
CA THR A 83 2.03 13.82 13.90
C THR A 83 1.64 15.13 13.21
N ARG A 84 2.25 16.26 13.60
CA ARG A 84 1.99 17.57 12.98
C ARG A 84 2.44 17.56 11.52
N LEU A 85 3.69 17.20 11.24
CA LEU A 85 4.17 17.17 9.85
C LEU A 85 3.37 16.19 9.00
N ALA A 86 3.09 15.00 9.53
CA ALA A 86 2.31 13.99 8.82
C ALA A 86 0.91 14.52 8.45
N ALA A 87 0.25 15.25 9.34
CA ALA A 87 -1.05 15.86 9.07
C ALA A 87 -0.99 16.96 8.01
N TRP A 88 -0.02 17.87 8.09
CA TRP A 88 0.15 18.96 7.12
C TRP A 88 0.51 18.45 5.72
N SER A 89 1.31 17.38 5.64
CA SER A 89 1.74 16.81 4.37
C SER A 89 0.73 15.84 3.74
N LEU A 90 -0.23 15.30 4.51
CA LEU A 90 -1.15 14.27 4.01
C LEU A 90 -1.95 14.74 2.79
N LEU A 91 -2.61 15.90 2.87
CA LEU A 91 -3.45 16.39 1.78
C LEU A 91 -2.63 16.65 0.49
N PRO A 92 -1.49 17.39 0.52
CA PRO A 92 -0.63 17.53 -0.65
C PRO A 92 -0.19 16.19 -1.27
N MET A 93 0.18 15.21 -0.43
CA MET A 93 0.58 13.88 -0.91
C MET A 93 -0.59 13.12 -1.55
N LEU A 94 -1.80 13.21 -1.00
CA LEU A 94 -3.00 12.58 -1.58
C LEU A 94 -3.38 13.23 -2.92
N VAL A 95 -3.28 14.56 -3.01
CA VAL A 95 -3.49 15.30 -4.27
C VAL A 95 -2.48 14.86 -5.32
N TYR A 96 -1.19 14.74 -4.95
CA TYR A 96 -0.17 14.21 -5.85
C TYR A 96 -0.45 12.76 -6.26
N ALA A 97 -0.86 11.90 -5.32
CA ALA A 97 -1.21 10.51 -5.60
C ALA A 97 -2.37 10.37 -6.59
N ALA A 98 -3.46 11.10 -6.39
CA ALA A 98 -4.58 11.11 -7.33
C ALA A 98 -4.18 11.73 -8.68
N GLY A 99 -3.48 12.87 -8.64
CA GLY A 99 -2.96 13.55 -9.82
C GLY A 99 -2.03 12.68 -10.65
N SER A 100 -1.22 11.82 -10.03
CA SER A 100 -0.33 10.89 -10.74
C SER A 100 -1.09 9.86 -11.58
N VAL A 101 -2.26 9.40 -11.11
CA VAL A 101 -3.10 8.44 -11.83
C VAL A 101 -3.85 9.15 -12.95
N THR A 102 -4.40 10.33 -12.69
CA THR A 102 -5.04 11.17 -13.72
C THR A 102 -4.04 11.54 -14.81
N TYR A 103 -2.82 11.90 -14.44
CA TYR A 103 -1.74 12.21 -15.37
C TYR A 103 -1.41 11.01 -16.27
N TRP A 104 -1.26 9.82 -15.68
CA TRP A 104 -1.09 8.60 -16.47
C TRP A 104 -2.27 8.43 -17.44
N TYR A 105 -3.51 8.51 -16.98
CA TYR A 105 -4.70 8.30 -17.82
C TYR A 105 -4.76 9.28 -18.99
N VAL A 106 -4.48 10.57 -18.77
CA VAL A 106 -4.42 11.57 -19.85
C VAL A 106 -3.24 11.31 -20.79
N SER A 107 -2.08 10.91 -20.27
CA SER A 107 -0.93 10.57 -21.12
C SER A 107 -1.19 9.32 -21.98
N GLU A 108 -1.98 8.38 -21.47
CA GLU A 108 -2.42 7.16 -22.14
C GLU A 108 -3.34 7.48 -23.31
N THR A 109 -4.29 8.41 -23.15
CA THR A 109 -5.16 8.85 -24.27
C THR A 109 -4.39 9.59 -25.37
N TRP A 110 -3.16 10.05 -25.08
CA TRP A 110 -2.23 10.61 -26.05
C TRP A 110 -1.18 9.61 -26.57
N GLY A 111 -1.31 8.31 -26.22
CA GLY A 111 -0.39 7.26 -26.66
C GLY A 111 1.00 7.27 -26.01
N ARG A 112 1.19 7.99 -24.89
CA ARG A 112 2.49 8.08 -24.18
C ARG A 112 2.60 7.11 -23.00
N SER A 113 1.49 6.83 -22.32
CA SER A 113 1.43 5.88 -21.20
C SER A 113 2.45 6.16 -20.08
N ASP A 114 2.66 7.43 -19.71
CA ASP A 114 3.70 7.81 -18.75
C ASP A 114 3.31 7.47 -17.31
N LEU A 115 4.01 6.48 -16.75
CA LEU A 115 3.79 5.96 -15.41
C LEU A 115 4.74 6.53 -14.35
N ARG A 116 5.71 7.37 -14.73
CA ARG A 116 6.78 7.81 -13.81
C ARG A 116 6.23 8.44 -12.53
N PRO A 117 5.25 9.38 -12.58
CA PRO A 117 4.68 9.95 -11.35
C PRO A 117 3.99 8.91 -10.48
N TYR A 118 3.25 7.97 -11.10
CA TYR A 118 2.55 6.90 -10.39
C TYR A 118 3.52 5.91 -9.71
N ILE A 119 4.64 5.59 -10.39
CA ILE A 119 5.70 4.74 -9.83
C ILE A 119 6.36 5.42 -8.63
N LEU A 120 6.61 6.73 -8.70
CA LEU A 120 7.21 7.49 -7.59
C LEU A 120 6.38 7.40 -6.30
N VAL A 121 5.04 7.41 -6.40
CA VAL A 121 4.17 7.29 -5.22
C VAL A 121 4.35 5.96 -4.48
N GLN A 122 4.69 4.89 -5.21
CA GLN A 122 4.95 3.57 -4.62
C GLN A 122 6.40 3.44 -4.17
N LEU A 123 7.35 3.94 -4.97
CA LEU A 123 8.78 3.82 -4.72
C LEU A 123 9.22 4.64 -3.51
N LEU A 124 8.74 5.88 -3.36
CA LEU A 124 9.17 6.76 -2.27
C LEU A 124 8.87 6.18 -0.88
N PRO A 125 7.66 5.69 -0.55
CA PRO A 125 7.43 5.02 0.72
C PRO A 125 8.34 3.81 0.96
N LEU A 126 8.64 3.02 -0.08
CA LEU A 126 9.53 1.85 0.06
C LEU A 126 10.97 2.24 0.43
N LEU A 127 11.42 3.45 0.08
CA LEU A 127 12.75 3.96 0.42
C LEU A 127 12.73 4.77 1.73
N LEU A 128 11.73 5.63 1.88
CA LEU A 128 11.65 6.57 3.00
C LEU A 128 11.20 5.90 4.30
N ILE A 129 10.37 4.85 4.26
CA ILE A 129 10.01 4.10 5.47
C ILE A 129 11.25 3.47 6.12
N PRO A 130 12.09 2.68 5.41
CA PRO A 130 13.35 2.19 5.97
C PRO A 130 14.25 3.30 6.51
N LEU A 131 14.35 4.43 5.79
CA LEU A 131 15.14 5.56 6.23
C LEU A 131 14.61 6.16 7.54
N LEU A 132 13.30 6.36 7.67
CA LEU A 132 12.67 6.83 8.91
C LEU A 132 12.87 5.85 10.07
N LEU A 133 12.86 4.54 9.78
CA LEU A 133 13.10 3.49 10.76
C LEU A 133 14.54 3.49 11.28
N LEU A 134 15.50 3.84 10.42
CA LEU A 134 16.91 3.95 10.74
C LEU A 134 17.23 5.24 11.51
N LEU A 135 16.65 6.37 11.09
CA LEU A 135 17.00 7.69 11.61
C LEU A 135 16.23 8.09 12.88
N TYR A 136 15.05 7.54 13.12
CA TYR A 136 14.17 7.99 14.21
C TYR A 136 13.76 6.87 15.17
N SER A 137 13.83 7.19 16.46
CA SER A 137 13.46 6.29 17.55
C SER A 137 12.01 5.79 17.43
N PRO A 138 11.75 4.50 17.64
CA PRO A 138 10.40 3.95 17.55
C PRO A 138 9.52 4.40 18.72
N ARG A 139 8.28 4.80 18.46
CA ARG A 139 7.22 4.93 19.48
C ARG A 139 6.57 3.58 19.84
N TYR A 140 6.65 2.61 18.93
CA TYR A 140 6.05 1.30 19.04
C TYR A 140 7.05 0.18 18.77
N SER A 141 6.88 -0.95 19.45
CA SER A 141 7.56 -2.19 19.10
C SER A 141 7.12 -2.71 17.74
N HIS A 142 7.86 -3.70 17.22
CA HIS A 142 7.57 -4.39 15.95
C HIS A 142 7.68 -3.53 14.67
N GLY A 143 8.27 -2.33 14.75
CA GLY A 143 8.48 -1.50 13.56
C GLY A 143 9.29 -2.18 12.44
N TRP A 144 10.13 -3.18 12.76
CA TRP A 144 10.84 -4.02 11.78
C TRP A 144 9.89 -4.75 10.81
N ALA A 145 8.65 -5.01 11.20
CA ALA A 145 7.66 -5.68 10.37
C ALA A 145 7.28 -4.87 9.12
N LEU A 146 7.46 -3.54 9.16
CA LEU A 146 7.32 -2.68 7.97
C LEU A 146 8.36 -3.03 6.89
N LEU A 147 9.57 -3.44 7.29
CA LEU A 147 10.61 -3.88 6.35
C LEU A 147 10.25 -5.21 5.70
N LEU A 148 9.67 -6.15 6.45
CA LEU A 148 9.14 -7.38 5.87
C LEU A 148 7.99 -7.10 4.91
N GLY A 149 7.07 -6.20 5.27
CA GLY A 149 5.99 -5.76 4.38
C GLY A 149 6.52 -5.17 3.07
N ALA A 150 7.54 -4.30 3.15
CA ALA A 150 8.22 -3.76 1.98
C ALA A 150 8.88 -4.88 1.14
N GLY A 151 9.53 -5.85 1.78
CA GLY A 151 10.11 -7.01 1.10
C GLY A 151 9.08 -7.83 0.33
N TRP A 152 7.92 -8.11 0.94
CA TRP A 152 6.82 -8.80 0.26
C TRP A 152 6.31 -8.03 -0.95
N TYR A 153 6.19 -6.70 -0.83
CA TYR A 153 5.74 -5.87 -1.93
C TYR A 153 6.76 -5.78 -3.08
N VAL A 154 8.05 -5.65 -2.77
CA VAL A 154 9.13 -5.71 -3.78
C VAL A 154 9.11 -7.05 -4.51
N LEU A 155 8.94 -8.15 -3.77
CA LEU A 155 8.81 -9.47 -4.36
C LEU A 155 7.57 -9.57 -5.26
N ALA A 156 6.43 -8.99 -4.86
CA ALA A 156 5.24 -8.92 -5.71
C ALA A 156 5.52 -8.22 -7.04
N LYS A 157 6.23 -7.08 -7.03
CA LYS A 157 6.61 -6.35 -8.25
C LYS A 157 7.59 -7.14 -9.12
N LEU A 158 8.49 -7.92 -8.52
CA LEU A 158 9.39 -8.81 -9.26
C LEU A 158 8.61 -9.91 -9.99
N PHE A 159 7.67 -10.57 -9.32
CA PHE A 159 6.82 -11.59 -9.95
C PHE A 159 5.90 -11.01 -11.03
N GLU A 160 5.44 -9.76 -10.88
CA GLU A 160 4.71 -9.05 -11.93
C GLU A 160 5.58 -8.79 -13.16
N ALA A 161 6.83 -8.35 -12.98
CA ALA A 161 7.77 -8.12 -14.09
C ALA A 161 8.17 -9.42 -14.81
N LEU A 162 8.14 -10.55 -14.10
CA LEU A 162 8.50 -11.87 -14.61
C LEU A 162 7.28 -12.72 -14.98
N ASP A 163 6.09 -12.14 -15.14
CA ASP A 163 4.83 -12.88 -15.29
C ASP A 163 4.87 -13.98 -16.35
N GLY A 164 5.33 -13.63 -17.56
CA GLY A 164 5.45 -14.58 -18.67
C GLY A 164 6.46 -15.71 -18.39
N TRP A 165 7.58 -15.41 -17.72
CA TRP A 165 8.60 -16.40 -17.36
C TRP A 165 8.09 -17.36 -16.29
N VAL A 166 7.41 -16.83 -15.27
CA VAL A 166 6.84 -17.62 -14.17
C VAL A 166 5.77 -18.58 -14.70
N TYR A 167 4.92 -18.10 -15.60
CA TYR A 167 3.88 -18.93 -16.21
C TYR A 167 4.48 -20.11 -17.01
N GLN A 168 5.59 -19.88 -17.72
CA GLN A 168 6.26 -20.91 -18.52
C GLN A 168 6.93 -22.01 -17.68
N LEU A 169 7.35 -21.73 -16.44
CA LEU A 169 8.03 -22.71 -15.58
C LEU A 169 7.09 -23.76 -14.98
N GLY A 170 5.80 -23.46 -14.83
CA GLY A 170 4.88 -24.33 -14.10
C GLY A 170 3.48 -24.50 -14.68
N GLY A 171 3.05 -23.65 -15.62
CA GLY A 171 1.74 -23.74 -16.30
C GLY A 171 0.49 -23.59 -15.41
N VAL A 172 0.63 -23.57 -14.08
CA VAL A 172 -0.47 -23.59 -13.12
C VAL A 172 -0.66 -22.24 -12.42
N VAL A 173 0.41 -21.46 -12.19
CA VAL A 173 0.35 -20.18 -11.48
C VAL A 173 1.10 -19.11 -12.28
N SER A 174 0.43 -18.01 -12.62
CA SER A 174 1.05 -16.84 -13.25
C SER A 174 1.74 -15.94 -12.22
N GLY A 175 2.73 -15.17 -12.65
CA GLY A 175 3.34 -14.12 -11.81
C GLY A 175 2.30 -13.10 -11.33
N HIS A 176 1.25 -12.86 -12.11
CA HIS A 176 0.11 -12.02 -11.76
C HIS A 176 -0.75 -12.61 -10.62
N THR A 177 -0.80 -13.93 -10.46
CA THR A 177 -1.44 -14.54 -9.29
C THR A 177 -0.55 -14.39 -8.06
N LEU A 178 0.75 -14.66 -8.20
CA LEU A 178 1.72 -14.54 -7.12
C LEU A 178 1.86 -13.09 -6.63
N LYS A 179 1.82 -12.09 -7.52
CA LYS A 179 1.91 -10.68 -7.12
C LYS A 179 0.76 -10.30 -6.18
N HIS A 180 -0.47 -10.75 -6.45
CA HIS A 180 -1.62 -10.43 -5.61
C HIS A 180 -1.50 -11.10 -4.24
N LEU A 181 -1.05 -12.35 -4.21
CA LEU A 181 -0.79 -13.06 -2.96
C LEU A 181 0.28 -12.34 -2.12
N LEU A 182 1.41 -11.99 -2.73
CA LEU A 182 2.53 -11.34 -2.05
C LEU A 182 2.18 -9.91 -1.59
N ALA A 183 1.44 -9.15 -2.40
CA ALA A 183 0.95 -7.84 -2.01
C ALA A 183 -0.10 -7.92 -0.89
N ALA A 184 -0.98 -8.94 -0.90
CA ALA A 184 -1.90 -9.19 0.22
C ALA A 184 -1.15 -9.59 1.50
N MET A 185 -0.07 -10.39 1.39
CA MET A 185 0.82 -10.71 2.50
C MET A 185 1.51 -9.46 3.07
N ALA A 186 1.91 -8.50 2.23
CA ALA A 186 2.45 -7.23 2.71
C ALA A 186 1.44 -6.47 3.59
N ALA A 187 0.17 -6.39 3.16
CA ALA A 187 -0.89 -5.79 3.96
C ALA A 187 -1.19 -6.59 5.24
N ALA A 188 -1.17 -7.92 5.16
CA ALA A 188 -1.40 -8.80 6.30
C ALA A 188 -0.29 -8.68 7.35
N GLN A 189 0.97 -8.53 6.91
CA GLN A 189 2.11 -8.28 7.78
C GLN A 189 1.94 -6.97 8.55
N ILE A 190 1.46 -5.91 7.89
CA ILE A 190 1.16 -4.62 8.54
C ILE A 190 0.02 -4.79 9.56
N ALA A 191 -1.05 -5.48 9.18
CA ALA A 191 -2.17 -5.72 10.08
C ALA A 191 -1.75 -6.54 11.31
N TRP A 192 -0.93 -7.58 11.12
CA TRP A 192 -0.33 -8.38 12.19
C TRP A 192 0.54 -7.51 13.10
N MET A 193 1.41 -6.68 12.53
CA MET A 193 2.25 -5.74 13.28
C MET A 193 1.39 -4.85 14.18
N LEU A 194 0.35 -4.22 13.64
CA LEU A 194 -0.55 -3.35 14.42
C LEU A 194 -1.27 -4.10 15.54
N SER A 195 -1.59 -5.38 15.34
CA SER A 195 -2.23 -6.21 16.36
C SER A 195 -1.29 -6.66 17.49
N ARG A 196 0.02 -6.73 17.22
CA ARG A 196 1.05 -7.21 18.17
C ARG A 196 1.84 -6.09 18.82
N ARG A 197 1.89 -4.92 18.20
CA ARG A 197 2.70 -3.80 18.70
C ARG A 197 2.20 -3.31 20.05
N LYS A 198 3.17 -2.91 20.86
CA LYS A 198 2.99 -2.21 22.13
C LYS A 198 3.73 -0.89 22.06
N MET A 199 3.16 0.13 22.70
CA MET A 199 3.84 1.40 22.91
C MET A 199 5.04 1.18 23.83
N TYR A 200 6.20 1.76 23.49
CA TYR A 200 7.30 1.83 24.44
C TYR A 200 6.90 2.78 25.57
N ARG A 201 7.06 2.37 26.82
CA ARG A 201 6.87 3.29 27.96
C ARG A 201 7.88 4.42 27.81
N ALA A 202 7.43 5.66 27.97
CA ALA A 202 8.36 6.78 28.15
C ALA A 202 9.21 6.43 29.37
N ALA A 203 10.53 6.38 29.18
CA ALA A 203 11.48 6.29 30.28
C ALA A 203 11.47 7.61 31.07
#